data_AF-A0A183B538-F1
#
_entry.id   AF-A0A183B538-F1
#
_cell.length_a   1.000
_cell.length_b   1.000
_cell.length_c   1.000
_cell.angle_alpha   90.00
_cell.angle_beta   90.00
_cell.angle_gamma   90.00
#
_symmetry.space_group_name_H-M   'P 1'
#
loop_
_entity.id
_entity.type
_entity.pdbx_description
1 polymer ?
#
loop_
_entity_poly.entity_id
_entity_poly.type
_entity_poly.pdbx_seq_one_letter_code
_entity_poly.pdbx_strand_id
1 'polypeptide(L)'
;MGRDKWATVRKSQPLFNSLSLIPNPLSFPLLPTGKIPSEIFFPSPKLVTNYSTVSLLSKCGVSYTYLHVETPKGIAQRNLGLQWIRQTLVQGKDRGVLYIADDDNTYDLQLFDDVSPTSLLLDDFVVTDLCVCCVTSPENRSRVTQMWTAYKPDRPFPVDMAGFAVNIDLVLKHTHAGFDYNRPRGMQESLFLSELGLKHWSELEPKADGCQQVCDILVWHTRTADPLLATWRRLESQGVLAPPMKDLV
;
A
#
# COMPACT_ATOMS: atom_id res chain seq x y z
N MET A 1 -7.73 -9.30 25.38
CA MET A 1 -8.29 -10.02 24.22
C MET A 1 -7.62 -9.47 22.96
N GLY A 2 -6.64 -10.21 22.44
CA GLY A 2 -5.93 -9.84 21.22
C GLY A 2 -6.80 -10.16 20.01
N ARG A 3 -6.96 -9.20 19.10
CA ARG A 3 -7.54 -9.47 17.77
C ARG A 3 -6.62 -10.46 17.05
N ASP A 4 -7.20 -11.54 16.55
CA ASP A 4 -6.50 -12.61 15.85
C ASP A 4 -5.66 -12.07 14.69
N LYS A 5 -4.33 -12.09 14.87
CA LYS A 5 -3.33 -11.64 13.89
C LYS A 5 -3.12 -12.60 12.72
N TRP A 6 -3.86 -13.71 12.69
CA TRP A 6 -3.76 -14.74 11.66
C TRP A 6 -4.31 -14.30 10.31
N ALA A 7 -5.25 -13.35 10.34
CA ALA A 7 -5.91 -12.86 9.14
C ALA A 7 -4.98 -12.02 8.25
N THR A 8 -3.99 -11.30 8.80
CA THR A 8 -3.16 -10.36 8.03
C THR A 8 -2.28 -11.07 7.01
N VAL A 9 -1.60 -12.15 7.36
CA VAL A 9 -0.63 -12.80 6.44
C VAL A 9 -1.32 -13.47 5.25
N ARG A 10 -2.45 -14.18 5.48
CA ARG A 10 -3.21 -14.80 4.38
C ARG A 10 -3.94 -13.76 3.52
N LYS A 11 -4.34 -12.61 4.10
CA LYS A 11 -4.91 -11.49 3.34
C LYS A 11 -3.92 -10.93 2.33
N SER A 12 -2.64 -10.86 2.67
CA SER A 12 -1.61 -10.35 1.76
C SER A 12 -1.14 -11.35 0.70
N GLN A 13 -1.46 -12.64 0.80
CA GLN A 13 -0.98 -13.67 -0.15
C GLN A 13 -1.37 -13.37 -1.62
N PRO A 14 -2.62 -12.98 -1.95
CA PRO A 14 -2.99 -12.62 -3.31
C PRO A 14 -2.14 -11.48 -3.86
N LEU A 15 -1.85 -10.46 -3.04
CA LEU A 15 -0.97 -9.36 -3.42
C LEU A 15 0.42 -9.87 -3.81
N PHE A 16 1.05 -10.73 -2.99
CA PHE A 16 2.37 -11.28 -3.33
C PHE A 16 2.37 -12.15 -4.58
N ASN A 17 1.29 -12.90 -4.83
CA ASN A 17 1.15 -13.67 -6.05
C ASN A 17 1.15 -12.73 -7.27
N SER A 18 0.39 -11.62 -7.22
CA SER A 18 0.41 -10.62 -8.29
C SER A 18 1.79 -9.98 -8.45
N LEU A 19 2.44 -9.57 -7.35
CA LEU A 19 3.76 -8.94 -7.39
C LEU A 19 4.85 -9.87 -7.95
N SER A 20 4.72 -11.19 -7.77
CA SER A 20 5.67 -12.17 -8.33
C SER A 20 5.66 -12.26 -9.85
N LEU A 21 4.61 -11.73 -10.50
CA LEU A 21 4.47 -11.70 -11.95
C LEU A 21 5.10 -10.45 -12.58
N ILE A 22 5.50 -9.46 -11.78
CA ILE A 22 6.10 -8.21 -12.26
C ILE A 22 7.58 -8.45 -12.59
N PRO A 23 8.07 -8.13 -13.80
CA PRO A 23 9.49 -8.23 -14.13
C PRO A 23 10.33 -7.19 -13.36
N ASN A 24 11.46 -7.59 -12.78
CA ASN A 24 12.40 -6.72 -12.05
C ASN A 24 11.79 -5.90 -10.90
N PRO A 25 11.16 -6.53 -9.89
CA PRO A 25 10.68 -5.81 -8.73
C PRO A 25 11.86 -5.17 -7.97
N LEU A 26 11.93 -3.83 -7.93
CA LEU A 26 12.77 -3.13 -6.97
C LEU A 26 12.40 -3.58 -5.56
N SER A 27 13.39 -3.71 -4.68
CA SER A 27 13.22 -4.27 -3.33
C SER A 27 12.09 -3.57 -2.56
N PHE A 28 11.02 -4.29 -2.26
CA PHE A 28 9.85 -3.73 -1.56
C PHE A 28 10.07 -3.67 -0.05
N PRO A 29 9.95 -2.52 0.63
CA PRO A 29 9.78 -2.51 2.08
C PRO A 29 8.39 -3.03 2.45
N LEU A 30 8.31 -4.27 2.97
CA LEU A 30 7.09 -4.79 3.57
C LEU A 30 7.05 -4.47 5.06
N LEU A 31 5.94 -3.92 5.53
CA LEU A 31 5.76 -3.39 6.88
C LEU A 31 4.52 -4.01 7.56
N PRO A 32 4.61 -5.22 8.14
CA PRO A 32 3.49 -5.82 8.84
C PRO A 32 3.18 -5.09 10.15
N THR A 33 1.90 -5.04 10.49
CA THR A 33 1.39 -4.54 11.77
C THR A 33 1.34 -5.66 12.81
N GLY A 34 1.77 -5.38 14.05
CA GLY A 34 1.50 -6.22 15.23
C GLY A 34 2.72 -6.79 15.95
N LYS A 35 2.60 -7.02 17.26
CA LYS A 35 3.74 -7.34 18.15
C LYS A 35 4.77 -8.33 17.61
N ILE A 36 6.05 -7.95 17.63
CA ILE A 36 7.21 -8.82 17.45
C ILE A 36 7.94 -8.88 18.80
N PRO A 37 8.25 -10.08 19.34
CA PRO A 37 9.17 -10.20 20.46
C PRO A 37 10.48 -9.48 20.11
N SER A 38 10.87 -8.53 20.94
CA SER A 38 12.01 -7.63 20.74
C SER A 38 13.30 -8.40 20.40
N GLU A 39 13.66 -8.46 19.12
CA GLU A 39 15.02 -8.69 18.62
C GLU A 39 15.07 -8.30 17.13
N ILE A 40 15.87 -7.28 16.81
CA ILE A 40 16.11 -6.77 15.44
C ILE A 40 17.53 -7.16 15.03
N PHE A 41 17.67 -7.40 13.72
CA PHE A 41 18.87 -7.60 12.88
C PHE A 41 19.49 -8.99 12.93
N PHE A 42 19.66 -9.65 11.78
CA PHE A 42 20.97 -10.17 11.33
C PHE A 42 20.99 -10.48 9.81
N PRO A 43 22.12 -10.27 9.13
CA PRO A 43 22.50 -11.06 7.97
C PRO A 43 22.82 -12.48 8.46
N SER A 44 22.21 -13.50 7.86
CA SER A 44 22.31 -14.94 8.22
C SER A 44 21.40 -15.39 9.38
N PRO A 45 20.95 -16.66 9.36
CA PRO A 45 19.64 -17.03 9.88
C PRO A 45 19.71 -17.40 11.36
N LYS A 46 19.10 -16.58 12.22
CA LYS A 46 18.62 -17.03 13.54
C LYS A 46 17.21 -16.53 13.79
N LEU A 47 16.28 -17.50 13.71
CA LEU A 47 14.96 -17.64 14.32
C LEU A 47 14.17 -16.34 14.59
N VAL A 48 13.32 -15.99 13.62
CA VAL A 48 12.34 -14.91 13.70
C VAL A 48 11.00 -15.44 14.22
N THR A 49 10.49 -14.86 15.31
CA THR A 49 9.24 -15.23 16.00
C THR A 49 7.95 -14.67 15.36
N ASN A 50 7.89 -14.64 14.02
CA ASN A 50 6.62 -14.51 13.30
C ASN A 50 6.67 -15.43 12.08
N TYR A 51 6.57 -16.74 12.35
CA TYR A 51 6.77 -17.80 11.35
C TYR A 51 5.91 -17.60 10.10
N SER A 52 4.70 -17.04 10.21
CA SER A 52 3.79 -16.91 9.07
C SER A 52 4.24 -15.87 8.04
N THR A 53 4.57 -14.62 8.44
CA THR A 53 4.96 -13.57 7.47
C THR A 53 6.33 -13.86 6.85
N VAL A 54 7.31 -14.26 7.67
CA VAL A 54 8.66 -14.56 7.16
C VAL A 54 8.65 -15.81 6.29
N SER A 55 7.89 -16.85 6.67
CA SER A 55 7.73 -18.04 5.82
C SER A 55 7.04 -17.71 4.49
N LEU A 56 5.98 -16.88 4.51
CA LEU A 56 5.34 -16.38 3.30
C LEU A 56 6.34 -15.69 2.37
N LEU A 57 7.10 -14.74 2.90
CA LEU A 57 8.08 -13.98 2.12
C LEU A 57 9.21 -14.86 1.60
N SER A 58 9.67 -15.85 2.38
CA SER A 58 10.69 -16.79 1.93
C SER A 58 10.24 -17.66 0.74
N LYS A 59 8.92 -17.81 0.54
CA LYS A 59 8.32 -18.67 -0.49
C LYS A 59 7.70 -17.88 -1.65
N CYS A 60 7.57 -16.54 -1.56
CA CYS A 60 6.84 -15.76 -2.55
C CYS A 60 7.62 -15.43 -3.84
N GLY A 61 8.94 -15.61 -3.84
CA GLY A 61 9.77 -15.36 -5.03
C GLY A 61 9.97 -13.89 -5.40
N VAL A 62 9.49 -12.96 -4.57
CA VAL A 62 9.62 -11.51 -4.78
C VAL A 62 10.81 -10.97 -3.99
N SER A 63 11.58 -10.01 -4.52
CA SER A 63 12.60 -9.32 -3.73
C SER A 63 11.94 -8.41 -2.68
N TYR A 64 12.28 -8.57 -1.40
CA TYR A 64 11.70 -7.78 -0.32
C TYR A 64 12.75 -7.30 0.68
N THR A 65 12.39 -6.24 1.40
CA THR A 65 12.99 -5.81 2.66
C THR A 65 11.92 -5.92 3.73
N TYR A 66 12.20 -6.65 4.81
CA TYR A 66 11.28 -6.79 5.92
C TYR A 66 11.55 -5.71 6.96
N LEU A 67 10.57 -4.84 7.19
CA LEU A 67 10.60 -3.80 8.21
C LEU A 67 9.46 -4.06 9.19
N HIS A 68 9.57 -3.62 10.44
CA HIS A 68 8.50 -3.80 11.41
C HIS A 68 8.36 -2.63 12.38
N VAL A 69 7.12 -2.26 12.69
CA VAL A 69 6.79 -1.32 13.76
C VAL A 69 5.44 -1.66 14.40
N GLU A 70 5.42 -1.70 15.74
CA GLU A 70 4.23 -1.99 16.53
C GLU A 70 3.33 -0.77 16.68
N THR A 71 2.32 -0.62 15.82
CA THR A 71 1.26 0.38 16.00
C THR A 71 -0.10 -0.15 15.59
N PRO A 72 -1.21 0.45 16.06
CA PRO A 72 -2.55 0.00 15.69
C PRO A 72 -2.99 0.37 14.27
N LYS A 73 -2.26 1.25 13.55
CA LYS A 73 -2.72 1.87 12.29
C LYS A 73 -1.55 2.22 11.37
N GLY A 74 -1.73 1.94 10.07
CA GLY A 74 -0.73 1.96 8.96
C GLY A 74 0.17 3.19 8.77
N ILE A 75 -0.06 4.32 9.45
CA ILE A 75 0.74 5.56 9.30
C ILE A 75 2.20 5.33 9.69
N ALA A 76 2.46 4.73 10.85
CA ALA A 76 3.83 4.49 11.31
C ALA A 76 4.59 3.51 10.39
N GLN A 77 3.87 2.53 9.82
CA GLN A 77 4.42 1.59 8.86
C GLN A 77 4.87 2.36 7.60
N ARG A 78 3.97 3.14 7.00
CA ARG A 78 4.30 3.96 5.81
C ARG A 78 5.49 4.90 6.08
N ASN A 79 5.50 5.59 7.22
CA ASN A 79 6.61 6.46 7.60
C ASN A 79 7.93 5.71 7.80
N LEU A 80 7.91 4.50 8.37
CA LEU A 80 9.10 3.66 8.50
C LEU A 80 9.62 3.23 7.11
N GLY A 81 8.73 2.93 6.17
CA GLY A 81 9.10 2.69 4.77
C GLY A 81 9.76 3.90 4.12
N LEU A 82 9.19 5.09 4.28
CA LEU A 82 9.78 6.36 3.79
C LEU A 82 11.15 6.62 4.41
N GLN A 83 11.30 6.36 5.71
CA GLN A 83 12.57 6.49 6.41
C GLN A 83 13.62 5.54 5.82
N TRP A 84 13.26 4.26 5.61
CA TRP A 84 14.17 3.28 5.03
C TRP A 84 14.61 3.67 3.62
N ILE A 85 13.68 4.14 2.77
CA ILE A 85 13.98 4.65 1.42
C ILE A 85 15.02 5.76 1.49
N ARG A 86 14.82 6.75 2.37
CA ARG A 86 15.72 7.91 2.54
C ARG A 86 17.10 7.55 3.08
N GLN A 87 17.20 6.45 3.83
CA GLN A 87 18.47 5.98 4.40
C GLN A 87 19.23 5.06 3.44
N THR A 88 18.54 4.44 2.49
CA THR A 88 19.10 3.37 1.64
C THR A 88 19.39 3.84 0.21
N LEU A 89 18.52 4.68 -0.35
CA LEU A 89 18.59 5.11 -1.75
C LEU A 89 19.27 6.47 -1.89
N VAL A 90 19.91 6.67 -3.04
CA VAL A 90 20.65 7.88 -3.39
C VAL A 90 19.98 8.61 -4.54
N GLN A 91 19.60 9.87 -4.31
CA GLN A 91 18.93 10.72 -5.28
C GLN A 91 19.74 10.85 -6.59
N GLY A 92 19.07 10.71 -7.73
CA GLY A 92 19.67 10.79 -9.07
C GLY A 92 20.46 9.54 -9.50
N LYS A 93 20.74 8.62 -8.56
CA LYS A 93 21.38 7.32 -8.83
C LYS A 93 20.33 6.21 -8.86
N ASP A 94 19.54 6.11 -7.80
CA ASP A 94 18.55 5.05 -7.62
C ASP A 94 17.19 5.52 -8.14
N ARG A 95 16.93 5.25 -9.42
CA ARG A 95 15.70 5.65 -10.11
C ARG A 95 14.58 4.67 -9.81
N GLY A 96 13.38 5.19 -9.57
CA GLY A 96 12.19 4.38 -9.38
C GLY A 96 10.97 5.19 -8.96
N VAL A 97 9.92 4.47 -8.64
CA VAL A 97 8.65 5.01 -8.16
C VAL A 97 8.29 4.36 -6.83
N LEU A 98 7.82 5.17 -5.88
CA LEU A 98 7.15 4.72 -4.67
C LEU A 98 5.66 4.55 -4.96
N TYR A 99 5.18 3.32 -4.81
CA TYR A 99 3.75 3.00 -4.77
C TYR A 99 3.38 2.46 -3.38
N ILE A 100 2.33 3.01 -2.75
CA ILE A 100 1.89 2.59 -1.42
C ILE A 100 0.68 1.67 -1.58
N ALA A 101 0.90 0.36 -1.47
CA ALA A 101 -0.13 -0.66 -1.60
C ALA A 101 -0.58 -1.20 -0.23
N ASP A 102 -1.87 -1.08 0.08
CA ASP A 102 -2.50 -1.71 1.24
C ASP A 102 -2.76 -3.20 0.96
N ASP A 103 -2.74 -4.04 1.99
CA ASP A 103 -2.68 -5.50 1.84
C ASP A 103 -4.01 -6.18 1.50
N ASP A 104 -5.13 -5.45 1.58
CA ASP A 104 -6.48 -5.92 1.28
C ASP A 104 -7.06 -5.37 -0.03
N ASN A 105 -6.32 -4.50 -0.71
CA ASN A 105 -6.66 -3.99 -2.04
C ASN A 105 -6.38 -5.03 -3.13
N THR A 106 -7.03 -4.84 -4.30
CA THR A 106 -6.84 -5.67 -5.50
C THR A 106 -6.18 -4.83 -6.58
N TYR A 107 -5.18 -5.37 -7.26
CA TYR A 107 -4.35 -4.66 -8.24
C TYR A 107 -4.28 -5.46 -9.54
N ASP A 108 -4.60 -4.81 -10.66
CA ASP A 108 -4.29 -5.31 -12.00
C ASP A 108 -2.79 -5.17 -12.28
N LEU A 109 -2.22 -6.09 -13.06
CA LEU A 109 -0.80 -6.04 -13.40
C LEU A 109 -0.47 -4.90 -14.34
N GLN A 110 -1.41 -4.48 -15.20
CA GLN A 110 -1.25 -3.34 -16.11
C GLN A 110 -0.97 -2.04 -15.36
N LEU A 111 -1.38 -1.96 -14.09
CA LEU A 111 -1.05 -0.85 -13.20
C LEU A 111 0.47 -0.58 -13.19
N PHE A 112 1.27 -1.64 -13.18
CA PHE A 112 2.72 -1.56 -13.04
C PHE A 112 3.46 -1.37 -14.37
N ASP A 113 2.78 -1.58 -15.50
CA ASP A 113 3.31 -1.24 -16.82
C ASP A 113 3.32 0.28 -17.05
N ASP A 114 2.34 0.98 -16.47
CA ASP A 114 2.13 2.43 -16.59
C ASP A 114 2.90 3.27 -15.57
N VAL A 115 3.41 2.63 -14.50
CA VAL A 115 4.20 3.27 -13.42
C VAL A 115 5.63 3.54 -13.91
N SER A 116 5.78 4.55 -14.76
CA SER A 116 7.08 5.11 -15.18
C SER A 116 7.60 6.15 -14.15
N PRO A 117 8.91 6.48 -14.11
CA PRO A 117 9.55 7.33 -13.09
C PRO A 117 9.13 8.82 -13.07
N THR A 118 7.91 9.18 -13.45
CA THR A 118 7.36 10.53 -13.22
C THR A 118 6.07 10.47 -12.40
N SER A 119 5.81 11.55 -11.67
CA SER A 119 4.84 11.69 -10.58
C SER A 119 3.43 11.27 -11.01
N LEU A 120 2.96 10.15 -10.46
CA LEU A 120 1.88 9.34 -11.01
C LEU A 120 0.55 9.67 -10.33
N LEU A 121 -0.47 10.03 -11.10
CA LEU A 121 -1.84 9.65 -10.76
C LEU A 121 -2.07 8.24 -11.27
N LEU A 122 -2.47 7.36 -10.36
CA LEU A 122 -3.07 6.11 -10.77
C LEU A 122 -4.57 6.28 -10.82
N ASP A 123 -5.07 5.65 -11.85
CA ASP A 123 -6.40 5.72 -12.41
C ASP A 123 -7.52 5.51 -11.39
N ASP A 124 -8.73 5.74 -11.87
CA ASP A 124 -10.01 5.56 -11.20
C ASP A 124 -10.07 4.40 -10.18
N PHE A 125 -10.48 4.69 -8.94
CA PHE A 125 -10.75 3.66 -7.92
C PHE A 125 -12.24 3.57 -7.62
N VAL A 126 -12.76 2.33 -7.57
CA VAL A 126 -14.08 2.05 -7.02
C VAL A 126 -13.97 1.78 -5.53
N VAL A 127 -14.43 2.73 -4.72
CA VAL A 127 -14.70 2.53 -3.30
C VAL A 127 -16.19 2.28 -3.15
N THR A 128 -16.61 1.02 -3.13
CA THR A 128 -17.93 0.59 -2.62
C THR A 128 -19.08 1.56 -2.96
N ASP A 129 -19.31 1.79 -4.27
CA ASP A 129 -20.31 2.70 -4.86
C ASP A 129 -19.88 4.15 -5.17
N LEU A 130 -18.60 4.52 -5.00
CA LEU A 130 -18.06 5.85 -5.35
C LEU A 130 -16.75 5.74 -6.16
N CYS A 131 -16.80 6.21 -7.42
CA CYS A 131 -15.65 6.43 -8.30
C CYS A 131 -14.86 7.63 -7.78
N VAL A 132 -13.57 7.47 -7.45
CA VAL A 132 -12.63 8.59 -7.30
C VAL A 132 -11.75 8.61 -8.52
N CYS A 133 -11.95 9.61 -9.37
CA CYS A 133 -11.61 9.50 -10.78
C CYS A 133 -11.07 10.83 -11.31
N CYS A 134 -9.99 10.81 -12.10
CA CYS A 134 -9.51 12.03 -12.76
C CYS A 134 -10.21 12.21 -14.09
N VAL A 135 -10.32 13.45 -14.55
CA VAL A 135 -10.90 13.78 -15.85
C VAL A 135 -9.87 14.59 -16.61
N THR A 136 -9.64 14.26 -17.88
CA THR A 136 -8.82 15.04 -18.81
C THR A 136 -9.65 15.52 -19.98
N SER A 137 -9.16 16.54 -20.71
CA SER A 137 -9.88 17.03 -21.88
C SER A 137 -9.59 16.15 -23.11
N PRO A 138 -10.54 16.00 -24.05
CA PRO A 138 -10.30 15.27 -25.30
C PRO A 138 -9.12 15.83 -26.11
N GLU A 139 -8.87 17.14 -26.01
CA GLU A 139 -7.82 17.85 -26.74
C GLU A 139 -6.45 17.78 -26.06
N ASN A 140 -6.42 17.59 -24.73
CA ASN A 140 -5.19 17.45 -23.97
C ASN A 140 -5.35 16.46 -22.81
N ARG A 141 -4.93 15.22 -23.07
CA ARG A 141 -4.92 14.11 -22.11
C ARG A 141 -3.75 14.12 -21.13
N SER A 142 -2.79 15.03 -21.28
CA SER A 142 -1.60 15.09 -20.41
C SER A 142 -1.83 15.89 -19.13
N ARG A 143 -3.04 16.42 -18.92
CA ARG A 143 -3.35 17.28 -17.77
C ARG A 143 -4.75 17.02 -17.25
N VAL A 144 -4.85 16.82 -15.94
CA VAL A 144 -6.14 16.73 -15.25
C VAL A 144 -6.88 18.06 -15.33
N THR A 145 -8.13 18.04 -15.76
CA THR A 145 -9.04 19.19 -15.82
C THR A 145 -10.04 19.20 -14.68
N GLN A 146 -10.35 18.04 -14.11
CA GLN A 146 -11.28 17.90 -12.99
C GLN A 146 -10.97 16.61 -12.21
N MET A 147 -11.23 16.64 -10.90
CA MET A 147 -11.31 15.44 -10.07
C MET A 147 -12.78 15.14 -9.74
N TRP A 148 -13.17 13.88 -9.87
CA TRP A 148 -14.48 13.38 -9.51
C TRP A 148 -14.41 12.60 -8.21
N THR A 149 -15.05 13.09 -7.15
CA THR A 149 -15.24 12.35 -5.89
C THR A 149 -16.48 12.88 -5.17
N ALA A 150 -17.18 12.02 -4.43
CA ALA A 150 -18.24 12.47 -3.52
C ALA A 150 -17.72 12.75 -2.10
N TYR A 151 -16.61 12.14 -1.69
CA TYR A 151 -16.10 12.26 -0.33
C TYR A 151 -15.05 13.35 -0.22
N LYS A 152 -15.43 14.45 0.44
CA LYS A 152 -14.57 15.63 0.65
C LYS A 152 -13.89 16.09 -0.66
N PRO A 153 -14.67 16.58 -1.63
CA PRO A 153 -14.13 17.05 -2.92
C PRO A 153 -13.21 18.26 -2.77
N ASP A 154 -13.38 19.07 -1.72
CA ASP A 154 -12.57 20.28 -1.48
C ASP A 154 -11.15 20.00 -0.96
N ARG A 155 -10.72 18.73 -0.92
CA ARG A 155 -9.35 18.38 -0.56
C ARG A 155 -8.39 18.88 -1.66
N PRO A 156 -7.18 19.35 -1.31
CA PRO A 156 -6.17 19.72 -2.32
C PRO A 156 -5.87 18.58 -3.29
N PHE A 157 -5.90 17.34 -2.77
CA PHE A 157 -5.73 16.11 -3.53
C PHE A 157 -6.84 15.13 -3.14
N PRO A 158 -7.96 15.13 -3.85
CA PRO A 158 -9.13 14.30 -3.53
C PRO A 158 -8.97 12.86 -4.03
N VAL A 159 -7.83 12.23 -3.73
CA VAL A 159 -7.46 10.86 -4.14
C VAL A 159 -7.44 9.90 -2.95
N ASP A 160 -7.38 8.60 -3.25
CA ASP A 160 -7.07 7.53 -2.29
C ASP A 160 -5.56 7.23 -2.26
N MET A 161 -5.07 6.56 -1.21
CA MET A 161 -3.65 6.20 -1.06
C MET A 161 -3.12 5.36 -2.22
N ALA A 162 -3.95 4.46 -2.76
CA ALA A 162 -3.57 3.64 -3.89
C ALA A 162 -3.66 4.41 -5.23
N GLY A 163 -4.32 5.58 -5.25
CA GLY A 163 -4.55 6.39 -6.46
C GLY A 163 -3.40 7.24 -6.93
N PHE A 164 -2.21 7.05 -6.38
CA PHE A 164 -1.04 7.76 -6.86
C PHE A 164 0.24 6.98 -6.60
N ALA A 165 1.27 7.34 -7.32
CA ALA A 165 2.64 6.91 -7.06
C ALA A 165 3.59 8.10 -7.23
N VAL A 166 4.75 8.04 -6.59
CA VAL A 166 5.63 9.20 -6.45
C VAL A 166 7.02 8.84 -6.95
N ASN A 167 7.63 9.69 -7.77
CA ASN A 167 9.04 9.53 -8.13
C ASN A 167 9.92 9.49 -6.86
N ILE A 168 10.79 8.48 -6.75
CA ILE A 168 11.70 8.32 -5.61
C ILE A 168 12.59 9.54 -5.39
N ASP A 169 13.08 10.20 -6.43
CA ASP A 169 13.87 11.43 -6.31
C ASP A 169 13.08 12.56 -5.62
N LEU A 170 11.77 12.62 -5.80
CA LEU A 170 10.92 13.60 -5.12
C LEU A 170 10.83 13.30 -3.61
N VAL A 171 10.72 12.02 -3.25
CA VAL A 171 10.70 11.54 -1.85
C VAL A 171 12.05 11.78 -1.16
N LEU A 172 13.16 11.57 -1.87
CA LEU A 172 14.51 11.78 -1.38
C LEU A 172 14.83 13.28 -1.24
N LYS A 173 14.34 14.12 -2.17
CA LYS A 173 14.48 15.58 -2.11
C LYS A 173 13.70 16.19 -0.94
N HIS A 174 12.50 15.69 -0.67
CA HIS A 174 11.63 16.20 0.41
C HIS A 174 11.68 15.28 1.62
N THR A 175 12.79 15.36 2.37
CA THR A 175 13.07 14.46 3.50
C THR A 175 12.10 14.57 4.67
N HIS A 176 11.35 15.66 4.77
CA HIS A 176 10.36 15.90 5.80
C HIS A 176 8.97 15.34 5.45
N ALA A 177 8.71 15.01 4.18
CA ALA A 177 7.38 14.58 3.75
C ALA A 177 6.97 13.25 4.41
N GLY A 178 5.76 13.15 4.93
CA GLY A 178 5.27 11.94 5.56
C GLY A 178 3.79 11.99 5.91
N PHE A 179 3.39 11.05 6.75
CA PHE A 179 2.03 10.91 7.25
C PHE A 179 1.95 11.29 8.73
N ASP A 180 0.82 11.83 9.18
CA ASP A 180 0.68 12.37 10.54
C ASP A 180 -0.67 11.98 11.16
N TYR A 181 -0.62 11.32 12.32
CA TYR A 181 -1.78 10.89 13.09
C TYR A 181 -2.71 12.04 13.50
N ASN A 182 -2.21 13.27 13.57
CA ASN A 182 -2.99 14.45 13.94
C ASN A 182 -3.85 14.99 12.80
N ARG A 183 -3.68 14.51 11.56
CA ARG A 183 -4.51 14.97 10.44
C ARG A 183 -5.89 14.35 10.45
N PRO A 184 -6.93 15.12 10.04
CA PRO A 184 -8.28 14.60 9.89
C PRO A 184 -8.35 13.40 8.95
N ARG A 185 -9.34 12.54 9.16
CA ARG A 185 -9.63 11.42 8.25
C ARG A 185 -9.81 11.92 6.81
N GLY A 186 -9.13 11.27 5.86
CA GLY A 186 -9.13 11.62 4.43
C GLY A 186 -8.14 12.71 4.01
N MET A 187 -7.31 13.24 4.93
CA MET A 187 -6.31 14.28 4.62
C MET A 187 -4.87 13.74 4.53
N GLN A 188 -4.65 12.44 4.67
CA GLN A 188 -3.30 11.86 4.72
C GLN A 188 -2.60 11.96 3.37
N GLU A 189 -3.33 11.64 2.30
CA GLU A 189 -2.89 11.70 0.91
C GLU A 189 -2.55 13.14 0.54
N SER A 190 -3.46 14.07 0.86
CA SER A 190 -3.25 15.50 0.62
C SER A 190 -2.07 16.06 1.39
N LEU A 191 -1.87 15.66 2.65
CA LEU A 191 -0.69 16.06 3.42
C LEU A 191 0.59 15.62 2.71
N PHE A 192 0.68 14.32 2.41
CA PHE A 192 1.89 13.74 1.84
C PHE A 192 2.25 14.38 0.49
N LEU A 193 1.29 14.50 -0.43
CA LEU A 193 1.49 15.15 -1.72
C LEU A 193 1.87 16.63 -1.59
N SER A 194 1.28 17.33 -0.61
CA SER A 194 1.64 18.74 -0.34
C SER A 194 3.06 18.90 0.18
N GLU A 195 3.51 18.01 1.07
CA GLU A 195 4.88 18.04 1.61
C GLU A 195 5.93 17.60 0.58
N LEU A 196 5.51 16.91 -0.49
CA LEU A 196 6.33 16.65 -1.68
C LEU A 196 6.42 17.86 -2.64
N GLY A 197 5.77 18.97 -2.30
CA GLY A 197 5.85 20.24 -3.03
C GLY A 197 4.75 20.46 -4.07
N LEU A 198 3.79 19.55 -4.20
CA LEU A 198 2.61 19.75 -5.06
C LEU A 198 1.62 20.67 -4.36
N LYS A 199 0.96 21.58 -5.09
CA LYS A 199 -0.01 22.51 -4.50
C LYS A 199 -1.44 22.13 -4.83
N HIS A 200 -1.66 21.51 -5.97
CA HIS A 200 -3.00 21.19 -6.46
C HIS A 200 -3.01 19.95 -7.34
N TRP A 201 -4.14 19.22 -7.36
CA TRP A 201 -4.32 18.01 -8.17
C TRP A 201 -4.07 18.21 -9.66
N SER A 202 -4.16 19.45 -10.17
CA SER A 202 -3.88 19.78 -11.57
C SER A 202 -2.40 19.64 -11.96
N GLU A 203 -1.50 19.55 -10.98
CA GLU A 203 -0.06 19.31 -11.19
C GLU A 203 0.30 17.83 -11.32
N LEU A 204 -0.67 16.95 -11.13
CA LEU A 204 -0.47 15.52 -11.24
C LEU A 204 -0.52 15.05 -12.70
N GLU A 205 0.29 14.05 -13.04
CA GLU A 205 0.33 13.48 -14.39
C GLU A 205 -0.71 12.36 -14.52
N PRO A 206 -1.76 12.51 -15.36
CA PRO A 206 -2.76 11.47 -15.57
C PRO A 206 -2.15 10.27 -16.31
N LYS A 207 -2.54 9.06 -15.92
CA LYS A 207 -2.17 7.78 -16.56
C LYS A 207 -3.41 7.08 -17.11
N ALA A 208 -3.27 5.83 -17.54
CA ALA A 208 -4.36 5.04 -18.14
C ALA A 208 -5.09 5.79 -19.27
N ASP A 209 -4.31 6.21 -20.28
CA ASP A 209 -4.80 7.01 -21.42
C ASP A 209 -5.56 8.30 -21.02
N GLY A 210 -5.06 8.98 -19.97
CA GLY A 210 -5.63 10.25 -19.54
C GLY A 210 -6.92 10.11 -18.74
N CYS A 211 -7.07 9.06 -17.94
CA CYS A 211 -8.26 8.82 -17.12
C CYS A 211 -9.58 8.78 -17.92
N GLN A 212 -9.53 8.49 -19.23
CA GLN A 212 -10.74 8.44 -20.07
C GLN A 212 -11.42 7.08 -20.05
N GLN A 213 -10.66 6.04 -19.70
CA GLN A 213 -11.22 4.71 -19.55
C GLN A 213 -11.69 4.53 -18.12
N VAL A 214 -12.89 5.04 -17.83
CA VAL A 214 -13.72 4.59 -16.68
C VAL A 214 -13.85 3.04 -16.67
N CYS A 215 -13.55 2.39 -17.79
CA CYS A 215 -13.52 0.93 -18.00
C CYS A 215 -12.21 0.22 -17.62
N ASP A 216 -11.10 0.93 -17.39
CA ASP A 216 -9.80 0.34 -17.04
C ASP A 216 -9.46 0.66 -15.57
N ILE A 217 -10.41 0.53 -14.65
CA ILE A 217 -10.10 0.55 -13.21
C ILE A 217 -9.00 -0.50 -12.97
N LEU A 218 -7.75 -0.07 -12.78
CA LEU A 218 -6.60 -0.98 -12.63
C LEU A 218 -6.44 -1.47 -11.19
N VAL A 219 -7.29 -1.00 -10.28
CA VAL A 219 -7.10 -1.17 -8.86
C VAL A 219 -8.37 -0.85 -8.07
N TRP A 220 -8.65 -1.71 -7.09
CA TRP A 220 -9.88 -1.67 -6.30
C TRP A 220 -9.53 -1.61 -4.82
N HIS A 221 -10.19 -0.69 -4.10
CA HIS A 221 -10.08 -0.60 -2.64
C HIS A 221 -11.00 -1.64 -1.97
N THR A 222 -10.66 -2.92 -2.17
CA THR A 222 -11.36 -4.05 -1.59
C THR A 222 -11.09 -4.15 -0.08
N ARG A 223 -12.01 -4.80 0.65
CA ARG A 223 -11.79 -5.19 2.04
C ARG A 223 -12.31 -6.60 2.26
N THR A 224 -11.52 -7.42 2.96
CA THR A 224 -12.00 -8.73 3.39
C THR A 224 -13.01 -8.56 4.53
N ALA A 225 -14.21 -9.12 4.36
CA ALA A 225 -15.20 -9.19 5.43
C ALA A 225 -14.65 -9.94 6.65
N ASP A 226 -15.08 -9.56 7.85
CA ASP A 226 -14.72 -10.28 9.07
C ASP A 226 -15.26 -11.73 8.99
N PRO A 227 -14.45 -12.75 9.32
CA PRO A 227 -14.90 -14.13 9.28
C PRO A 227 -16.05 -14.35 10.28
N LEU A 228 -17.07 -15.09 9.86
CA LEU A 228 -18.16 -15.50 10.75
C LEU A 228 -17.68 -16.61 11.69
N LEU A 229 -17.19 -16.21 12.86
CA LEU A 229 -16.66 -17.13 13.88
C LEU A 229 -17.74 -17.64 14.85
N ALA A 230 -19.03 -17.55 14.52
CA ALA A 230 -20.11 -17.92 15.44
C ALA A 230 -20.05 -19.40 15.85
N THR A 231 -19.89 -20.30 14.88
CA THR A 231 -19.72 -21.74 15.12
C THR A 231 -18.45 -22.03 15.92
N TRP A 232 -17.36 -21.32 15.61
CA TRP A 232 -16.09 -21.47 16.32
C TRP A 232 -16.22 -21.09 17.80
N ARG A 233 -16.79 -19.91 18.10
CA ARG A 233 -17.03 -19.45 19.48
C ARG A 233 -17.95 -20.38 20.27
N ARG A 234 -18.93 -21.01 19.60
CA ARG A 234 -19.78 -22.04 20.21
C ARG A 234 -18.99 -23.31 20.56
N LEU A 235 -18.06 -23.73 19.71
CA LEU A 235 -17.20 -24.88 19.97
C LEU A 235 -16.22 -24.60 21.12
N GLU A 236 -15.61 -23.41 21.14
CA GLU A 236 -14.74 -22.96 22.23
C GLU A 236 -15.49 -22.94 23.58
N SER A 237 -16.73 -22.44 23.61
CA SER A 237 -17.52 -22.43 24.86
C SER A 237 -17.91 -23.83 25.35
N GLN A 238 -17.86 -24.83 24.46
CA GLN A 238 -18.04 -26.25 24.78
C GLN A 238 -16.72 -26.93 25.17
N GLY A 239 -15.61 -26.19 25.26
CA GLY A 239 -14.30 -26.73 25.60
C GLY A 239 -13.59 -27.44 24.43
N VAL A 240 -14.11 -27.32 23.21
CA VAL A 240 -13.44 -27.82 22.01
C VAL A 240 -12.30 -26.87 21.67
N LEU A 241 -11.07 -27.34 21.84
CA LEU A 241 -9.88 -26.60 21.47
C LEU A 241 -9.54 -26.88 20.00
N ALA A 242 -9.05 -25.86 19.30
CA ALA A 242 -8.49 -26.06 17.97
C ALA A 242 -7.34 -27.05 18.10
N PRO A 243 -7.22 -28.05 17.21
CA PRO A 243 -5.99 -28.82 17.15
C PRO A 243 -4.83 -27.84 16.96
N PRO A 244 -3.71 -28.04 17.68
CA PRO A 244 -2.53 -27.21 17.48
C PRO A 244 -2.15 -27.29 16.01
N MET A 245 -2.14 -26.15 15.33
CA MET A 245 -1.65 -26.09 13.95
C MET A 245 -0.17 -26.48 13.99
N LYS A 246 0.14 -27.66 13.44
CA LYS A 246 1.52 -28.01 13.13
C LYS A 246 1.87 -27.22 11.89
N ASP A 247 2.68 -26.18 12.05
CA ASP A 247 3.31 -25.52 10.92
C ASP A 247 4.12 -26.58 10.19
N LEU A 248 3.67 -26.97 8.99
CA LEU A 248 4.42 -27.84 8.10
C LEU A 248 5.62 -27.02 7.61
N VAL A 249 6.76 -27.25 8.26
CA VAL A 249 8.07 -26.73 7.86
C VAL A 249 8.35 -27.13 6.41
#